data_AF-A0A848HGE1-F1
#
_entry.id   AF-A0A848HGE1-F1
#
_cell.length_a   1.000
_cell.length_b   1.000
_cell.length_c   1.000
_cell.angle_alpha   90.00
_cell.angle_beta   90.00
_cell.angle_gamma   90.00
#
_symmetry.space_group_name_H-M   'P 1'
#
loop_
_entity.id
_entity.type
_entity.pdbx_description
1 polymer ?
#
loop_
_entity_poly.entity_id
_entity_poly.type
_entity_poly.pdbx_seq_one_letter_code
_entity_poly.pdbx_strand_id
1 'polypeptide(L)'
;MARLIHPHARRTGWSGTALAWTATLLALLWASGLLLYLWPAEALMELAPAQVLLRRVALLVHGTGVWLLCMFAGRWIWPHAQIVWRRKRTGTWVLGIAMASMLLAVAATGMLLLYGPADSHDGASALHWWVAVGLPLLFAAHGWRRFGPRRHHGPRGPGQ
;
A
#
# COMPACT_ATOMS: atom_id res chain seq x y z
N MET A 1 17.51 41.63 -10.70
CA MET A 1 17.87 40.59 -9.70
C MET A 1 16.71 39.61 -9.56
N ALA A 2 16.67 38.56 -10.37
CA ALA A 2 15.68 37.49 -10.21
C ALA A 2 16.12 36.58 -9.06
N ARG A 3 15.33 36.55 -7.96
CA ARG A 3 15.48 35.51 -6.95
C ARG A 3 15.12 34.19 -7.62
N LEU A 4 16.15 33.39 -7.93
CA LEU A 4 15.98 31.96 -8.15
C LEU A 4 15.29 31.41 -6.90
N ILE A 5 13.99 31.12 -7.03
CA ILE A 5 13.28 30.29 -6.07
C ILE A 5 14.04 28.98 -6.05
N HIS A 6 14.85 28.74 -5.02
CA HIS A 6 15.43 27.42 -4.81
C HIS A 6 14.24 26.46 -4.68
N PRO A 7 14.00 25.55 -5.64
CA PRO A 7 13.02 24.49 -5.39
C PRO A 7 13.54 23.78 -4.17
N HIS A 8 12.73 23.70 -3.11
CA HIS A 8 13.10 23.07 -1.84
C HIS A 8 13.70 21.68 -2.12
N ALA A 9 15.02 21.63 -2.17
CA ALA A 9 15.76 20.42 -2.36
C ALA A 9 15.63 19.62 -1.06
N ARG A 10 14.99 18.44 -1.19
CA ARG A 10 15.18 17.27 -0.32
C ARG A 10 14.60 17.38 1.11
N ARG A 11 13.30 17.10 1.22
CA ARG A 11 12.79 16.15 2.23
C ARG A 11 11.95 15.09 1.52
N THR A 12 12.64 14.13 0.90
CA THR A 12 12.60 12.72 1.31
C THR A 12 11.16 12.22 1.45
N GLY A 13 10.57 11.78 0.32
CA GLY A 13 9.18 11.29 0.23
C GLY A 13 8.83 10.09 1.12
N TRP A 14 9.71 9.66 2.01
CA TRP A 14 9.55 8.49 2.87
C TRP A 14 9.94 8.81 4.32
N SER A 15 9.11 9.60 5.01
CA SER A 15 9.24 9.88 6.45
C SER A 15 8.70 8.72 7.30
N GLY A 16 8.98 8.69 8.60
CA GLY A 16 8.38 7.69 9.51
C GLY A 16 6.85 7.79 9.52
N THR A 17 6.33 9.02 9.53
CA THR A 17 4.90 9.30 9.44
C THR A 17 4.27 8.81 8.14
N ALA A 18 4.93 9.04 6.99
CA ALA A 18 4.43 8.54 5.69
C ALA A 18 4.39 7.00 5.66
N LEU A 19 5.39 6.33 6.23
CA LEU A 19 5.41 4.88 6.36
C LEU A 19 4.27 4.37 7.26
N ALA A 20 4.08 4.99 8.43
CA ALA A 20 3.01 4.62 9.36
C ALA A 20 1.63 4.78 8.70
N TRP A 21 1.38 5.91 8.07
CA TRP A 21 0.12 6.15 7.36
C TRP A 21 -0.12 5.18 6.19
N THR A 22 0.93 4.88 5.41
CA THR A 22 0.83 3.89 4.33
C THR A 22 0.55 2.50 4.88
N ALA A 23 1.23 2.11 5.97
CA ALA A 23 1.02 0.82 6.62
C ALA A 23 -0.41 0.68 7.16
N THR A 24 -0.90 1.71 7.87
CA THR A 24 -2.28 1.75 8.37
C THR A 24 -3.28 1.63 7.24
N LEU A 25 -3.08 2.37 6.14
CA LEU A 25 -3.99 2.34 5.01
C LEU A 25 -4.00 0.98 4.30
N LEU A 26 -2.83 0.38 4.08
CA LEU A 26 -2.72 -0.97 3.52
C LEU A 26 -3.36 -2.02 4.44
N ALA A 27 -3.21 -1.88 5.76
CA ALA A 27 -3.85 -2.78 6.73
C ALA A 27 -5.38 -2.65 6.72
N LEU A 28 -5.91 -1.43 6.64
CA LEU A 28 -7.35 -1.18 6.53
C LEU A 28 -7.91 -1.74 5.23
N LEU A 29 -7.23 -1.53 4.10
CA LEU A 29 -7.60 -2.08 2.80
C LEU A 29 -7.60 -3.61 2.83
N TRP A 30 -6.56 -4.21 3.41
CA TRP A 30 -6.47 -5.66 3.52
C TRP A 30 -7.57 -6.24 4.40
N ALA A 31 -7.81 -5.67 5.58
CA ALA A 31 -8.84 -6.15 6.51
C ALA A 31 -10.24 -5.99 5.92
N SER A 32 -10.54 -4.85 5.29
CA SER A 32 -11.82 -4.65 4.62
C SER A 32 -11.99 -5.58 3.41
N GLY A 33 -10.94 -5.82 2.63
CA GLY A 33 -10.94 -6.77 1.52
C GLY A 33 -11.17 -8.21 1.98
N LEU A 34 -10.55 -8.63 3.09
CA LEU A 34 -10.80 -9.94 3.71
C LEU A 34 -12.28 -10.10 4.11
N LEU A 35 -12.89 -9.07 4.72
CA LEU A 35 -14.31 -9.14 5.08
C LEU A 35 -15.21 -9.24 3.84
N LEU A 36 -14.88 -8.52 2.76
CA LEU A 36 -15.63 -8.60 1.50
C LEU A 36 -15.46 -9.95 0.79
N TYR A 37 -14.29 -10.59 0.94
CA TYR A 37 -14.03 -11.92 0.43
C TYR A 37 -14.78 -13.01 1.24
N LEU A 38 -14.79 -12.89 2.57
CA LEU A 38 -15.51 -13.82 3.45
C LEU A 38 -17.03 -13.68 3.35
N TRP A 39 -17.53 -12.48 3.05
CA TRP A 39 -18.96 -12.17 2.91
C TRP A 39 -19.25 -11.60 1.52
N PRO A 40 -19.24 -12.45 0.49
CA PRO A 40 -19.46 -12.03 -0.88
C PRO A 40 -20.91 -11.54 -1.08
N ALA A 41 -21.19 -10.83 -2.17
CA ALA A 41 -22.48 -10.17 -2.37
C ALA A 41 -23.65 -11.17 -2.48
N GLU A 42 -23.36 -12.34 -3.01
CA GLU A 42 -24.30 -13.43 -3.27
C GLU A 42 -24.81 -14.04 -1.96
N ALA A 43 -24.01 -13.95 -0.89
CA ALA A 43 -24.36 -14.47 0.44
C ALA A 43 -25.22 -13.51 1.27
N LEU A 44 -25.58 -12.31 0.77
CA LEU A 44 -26.24 -11.26 1.56
C LEU A 44 -27.53 -11.72 2.25
N MET A 45 -28.29 -12.63 1.63
CA MET A 45 -29.55 -13.15 2.17
C MET A 45 -29.34 -14.14 3.33
N GLU A 46 -28.12 -14.66 3.49
CA GLU A 46 -27.74 -15.65 4.50
C GLU A 46 -27.02 -15.02 5.70
N LEU A 47 -26.60 -13.75 5.58
CA LEU A 47 -25.86 -13.06 6.62
C LEU A 47 -26.77 -12.52 7.73
N ALA A 48 -26.29 -12.62 8.98
CA ALA A 48 -26.92 -11.95 10.11
C ALA A 48 -26.88 -10.42 9.95
N PRO A 49 -27.81 -9.66 10.57
CA PRO A 49 -27.88 -8.20 10.43
C PRO A 49 -26.57 -7.47 10.75
N ALA A 50 -25.84 -7.92 11.78
CA ALA A 50 -24.54 -7.36 12.15
C ALA A 50 -23.46 -7.59 11.08
N GLN A 51 -23.46 -8.76 10.42
CA GLN A 51 -22.54 -9.07 9.32
C GLN A 51 -22.85 -8.21 8.09
N VAL A 52 -24.13 -8.00 7.77
CA VAL A 52 -24.55 -7.10 6.70
C VAL A 52 -24.06 -5.67 6.96
N LEU A 53 -24.22 -5.16 8.19
CA LEU A 53 -23.71 -3.84 8.56
C LEU A 53 -22.19 -3.76 8.41
N LEU A 54 -21.46 -4.73 8.95
CA LEU A 54 -20.00 -4.74 8.91
C LEU A 54 -19.47 -4.85 7.47
N ARG A 55 -20.12 -5.66 6.61
CA ARG A 55 -19.81 -5.74 5.18
C ARG A 55 -20.00 -4.40 4.48
N ARG A 56 -21.08 -3.66 4.76
CA ARG A 56 -21.31 -2.32 4.19
C ARG A 56 -20.24 -1.33 4.61
N VAL A 57 -19.87 -1.34 5.90
CA VAL A 57 -18.76 -0.53 6.42
C VAL A 57 -17.45 -0.91 5.73
N ALA A 58 -17.17 -2.21 5.58
CA ALA A 58 -15.99 -2.70 4.87
C ALA A 58 -15.97 -2.21 3.43
N LEU A 59 -17.09 -2.27 2.70
CA LEU A 59 -17.18 -1.76 1.33
C LEU A 59 -16.85 -0.27 1.22
N LEU A 60 -17.40 0.56 2.13
CA LEU A 60 -17.12 1.99 2.17
C LEU A 60 -15.66 2.27 2.51
N VAL A 61 -15.11 1.62 3.53
CA VAL A 61 -13.72 1.76 3.96
C VAL A 61 -12.77 1.30 2.85
N HIS A 62 -13.08 0.19 2.17
CA HIS A 62 -12.26 -0.34 1.08
C HIS A 62 -12.24 0.64 -0.09
N GLY A 63 -13.41 1.03 -0.58
CA GLY A 63 -13.55 1.95 -1.71
C GLY A 63 -12.88 3.30 -1.44
N THR A 64 -13.18 3.94 -0.31
CA THR A 64 -12.57 5.24 0.06
C THR A 64 -11.08 5.12 0.34
N GLY A 65 -10.64 4.02 0.95
CA GLY A 65 -9.23 3.74 1.22
C GLY A 65 -8.38 3.67 -0.05
N VAL A 66 -8.91 3.12 -1.14
CA VAL A 66 -8.22 3.05 -2.43
C VAL A 66 -7.94 4.46 -2.97
N TRP A 67 -8.93 5.35 -2.92
CA TRP A 67 -8.75 6.75 -3.34
C TRP A 67 -7.67 7.46 -2.51
N LEU A 68 -7.68 7.28 -1.19
CA LEU A 68 -6.64 7.82 -0.31
C LEU A 68 -5.26 7.24 -0.64
N LEU A 69 -5.18 5.96 -0.99
CA LEU A 69 -3.93 5.30 -1.35
C LEU A 69 -3.37 5.89 -2.65
N CYS A 70 -4.22 6.16 -3.63
CA CYS A 70 -3.83 6.84 -4.88
C CYS A 70 -3.29 8.25 -4.61
N MET A 71 -3.93 9.03 -3.72
CA MET A 71 -3.44 10.36 -3.32
C MET A 71 -2.08 10.27 -2.62
N PHE A 72 -1.91 9.31 -1.70
CA PHE A 72 -0.63 9.06 -1.03
C PHE A 72 0.44 8.56 -2.01
N ALA A 73 0.04 7.81 -3.03
CA ALA A 73 0.95 7.34 -4.06
C ALA A 73 1.59 8.52 -4.81
N GLY A 74 0.79 9.51 -5.22
CA GLY A 74 1.31 10.74 -5.82
C GLY A 74 2.18 11.56 -4.86
N ARG A 75 1.78 11.66 -3.59
CA ARG A 75 2.42 12.55 -2.61
C ARG A 75 3.74 12.01 -2.02
N TRP A 76 3.84 10.70 -1.79
CA TRP A 76 4.93 10.07 -1.04
C TRP A 76 5.61 8.91 -1.80
N ILE A 77 4.84 8.02 -2.43
CA ILE A 77 5.40 6.87 -3.16
C ILE A 77 6.17 7.33 -4.40
N TRP A 78 5.62 8.24 -5.20
CA TRP A 78 6.25 8.70 -6.43
C TRP A 78 7.61 9.37 -6.20
N PRO A 79 7.77 10.34 -5.28
CA PRO A 79 9.09 10.88 -4.97
C PRO A 79 10.08 9.82 -4.44
N HIS A 80 9.59 8.83 -3.70
CA HIS A 80 10.43 7.70 -3.25
C HIS A 80 10.91 6.87 -4.44
N ALA A 81 10.02 6.51 -5.35
CA ALA A 81 10.33 5.77 -6.57
C ALA A 81 11.37 6.52 -7.42
N GLN A 82 11.20 7.82 -7.64
CA GLN A 82 12.17 8.65 -8.39
C GLN A 82 13.59 8.62 -7.81
N ILE A 83 13.71 8.62 -6.47
CA ILE A 83 15.01 8.55 -5.78
C ILE A 83 15.63 7.16 -5.92
N VAL A 84 14.83 6.11 -5.77
CA VAL A 84 15.31 4.72 -5.75
C VAL A 84 15.59 4.20 -7.17
N TRP A 85 14.86 4.68 -8.18
CA TRP A 85 14.99 4.25 -9.57
C TRP A 85 16.41 4.43 -10.12
N ARG A 86 17.10 5.50 -9.70
CA ARG A 86 18.47 5.83 -10.14
C ARG A 86 19.56 5.11 -9.35
N ARG A 87 19.22 4.34 -8.31
CA ARG A 87 20.21 3.65 -7.46
C ARG A 87 20.59 2.30 -8.04
N LYS A 88 21.68 1.71 -7.54
CA LYS A 88 22.10 0.35 -7.88
C LYS A 88 20.95 -0.64 -7.59
N ARG A 89 20.78 -1.61 -8.49
CA ARG A 89 19.78 -2.69 -8.39
C ARG A 89 20.16 -3.65 -7.25
N THR A 90 19.67 -3.35 -6.06
CA THR A 90 19.85 -4.16 -4.85
C THR A 90 18.62 -5.04 -4.60
N GLY A 91 18.70 -5.98 -3.66
CA GLY A 91 17.52 -6.76 -3.25
C GLY A 91 16.33 -5.88 -2.82
N THR A 92 16.58 -4.76 -2.11
CA THR A 92 15.54 -3.79 -1.75
C THR A 92 14.91 -3.12 -2.97
N TRP A 93 15.68 -2.88 -4.03
CA TRP A 93 15.17 -2.35 -5.30
C TRP A 93 14.22 -3.36 -5.96
N VAL A 94 14.61 -4.64 -6.02
CA VAL A 94 13.77 -5.72 -6.57
C VAL A 94 12.47 -5.86 -5.79
N LEU A 95 12.54 -5.83 -4.44
CA LEU A 95 11.33 -5.84 -3.59
C LEU A 95 10.42 -4.63 -3.87
N GLY A 96 11.00 -3.45 -4.15
CA GLY A 96 10.25 -2.26 -4.51
C GLY A 96 9.51 -2.41 -5.84
N ILE A 97 10.17 -2.99 -6.85
CA ILE A 97 9.53 -3.30 -8.15
C ILE A 97 8.42 -4.33 -7.97
N ALA A 98 8.70 -5.43 -7.26
CA ALA A 98 7.69 -6.46 -6.99
C ALA A 98 6.46 -5.85 -6.30
N MET A 99 6.67 -4.95 -5.33
CA MET A 99 5.57 -4.30 -4.61
C MET A 99 4.78 -3.36 -5.53
N ALA A 100 5.46 -2.58 -6.37
CA ALA A 100 4.80 -1.72 -7.35
C ALA A 100 3.98 -2.54 -8.37
N SER A 101 4.52 -3.66 -8.86
CA SER A 101 3.81 -4.57 -9.77
C SER A 101 2.58 -5.19 -9.11
N MET A 102 2.69 -5.64 -7.86
CA MET A 102 1.54 -6.18 -7.12
C MET A 102 0.47 -5.12 -6.85
N LEU A 103 0.85 -3.91 -6.45
CA LEU A 103 -0.10 -2.80 -6.28
C LEU A 103 -0.80 -2.46 -7.59
N LEU A 104 -0.09 -2.46 -8.71
CA LEU A 104 -0.68 -2.23 -10.02
C LEU A 104 -1.66 -3.35 -10.41
N ALA A 105 -1.31 -4.61 -10.15
CA ALA A 105 -2.18 -5.76 -10.42
C ALA A 105 -3.45 -5.73 -9.55
N VAL A 106 -3.33 -5.38 -8.26
CA VAL A 106 -4.48 -5.19 -7.35
C VAL A 106 -5.34 -4.02 -7.82
N ALA A 107 -4.74 -2.90 -8.22
CA ALA A 107 -5.50 -1.76 -8.74
C ALA A 107 -6.24 -2.13 -10.04
N ALA A 108 -5.58 -2.79 -10.99
CA ALA A 108 -6.17 -3.20 -12.27
C ALA A 108 -7.33 -4.18 -12.07
N THR A 109 -7.15 -5.19 -11.22
CA THR A 109 -8.22 -6.16 -10.91
C THR A 109 -9.34 -5.52 -10.08
N GLY A 110 -9.04 -4.56 -9.20
CA GLY A 110 -10.07 -3.79 -8.49
C GLY A 110 -10.92 -2.93 -9.44
N MET A 111 -10.30 -2.31 -10.45
CA MET A 111 -11.04 -1.60 -11.51
C MET A 111 -11.89 -2.55 -12.34
N LEU A 112 -11.37 -3.74 -12.66
CA LEU A 112 -12.13 -4.78 -13.36
C LEU A 112 -13.32 -5.27 -12.52
N LEU A 113 -13.19 -5.40 -11.19
CA LEU A 113 -14.31 -5.74 -10.32
C LEU A 113 -15.38 -4.64 -10.24
N LEU A 114 -15.00 -3.37 -10.37
CA LEU A 114 -15.94 -2.24 -10.31
C LEU A 114 -16.65 -1.96 -11.63
N TYR A 115 -15.94 -2.11 -12.75
CA TYR A 115 -16.38 -1.63 -14.07
C TYR A 115 -16.33 -2.69 -15.17
N GLY A 116 -15.88 -3.90 -14.85
CA GLY A 116 -15.75 -5.00 -15.78
C GLY A 116 -17.06 -5.71 -16.08
N PRO A 117 -17.05 -6.59 -17.10
CA PRO A 117 -18.19 -7.43 -17.42
C PRO A 117 -18.36 -8.55 -16.38
N ALA A 118 -19.60 -9.00 -16.19
CA ALA A 118 -19.97 -9.94 -15.13
C ALA A 118 -19.28 -11.31 -15.26
N ASP A 119 -19.01 -11.77 -16.49
CA ASP A 119 -18.31 -13.03 -16.79
C ASP A 119 -16.84 -13.01 -16.32
N SER A 120 -16.23 -11.83 -16.22
CA SER A 120 -14.87 -11.67 -15.71
C SER A 120 -14.78 -11.59 -14.18
N HIS A 121 -15.91 -11.45 -13.48
CA HIS A 121 -15.96 -11.11 -12.07
C HIS A 121 -15.29 -12.17 -11.18
N ASP A 122 -15.58 -13.45 -11.39
CA ASP A 122 -15.02 -14.54 -10.57
C ASP A 122 -13.50 -14.65 -10.73
N GLY A 123 -13.01 -14.58 -11.97
CA GLY A 123 -11.58 -14.58 -12.27
C GLY A 123 -10.88 -13.35 -11.70
N ALA A 124 -11.49 -12.17 -11.84
CA ALA A 124 -10.98 -10.93 -11.27
C ALA A 124 -10.93 -10.97 -9.75
N SER A 125 -11.96 -11.52 -9.10
CA SER A 125 -12.07 -11.65 -7.64
C SER A 125 -10.98 -12.57 -7.09
N ALA A 126 -10.83 -13.76 -7.69
CA ALA A 126 -9.78 -14.70 -7.31
C ALA A 126 -8.38 -14.10 -7.48
N LEU A 127 -8.11 -13.45 -8.62
CA LEU A 127 -6.82 -12.82 -8.88
C LEU A 127 -6.56 -11.65 -7.92
N HIS A 128 -7.55 -10.79 -7.71
CA HIS A 128 -7.46 -9.65 -6.79
C HIS A 128 -7.11 -10.11 -5.39
N TRP A 129 -7.81 -11.13 -4.89
CA TRP A 129 -7.57 -11.72 -3.57
C TRP A 129 -6.15 -12.29 -3.44
N TRP A 130 -5.75 -13.19 -4.33
CA TRP A 130 -4.45 -13.88 -4.21
C TRP A 130 -3.27 -12.93 -4.34
N VAL A 131 -3.35 -11.91 -5.19
CA VAL A 131 -2.32 -10.87 -5.26
C VAL A 131 -2.36 -10.01 -3.99
N ALA A 132 -3.54 -9.64 -3.48
CA ALA A 132 -3.65 -8.83 -2.26
C ALA A 132 -3.13 -9.55 -1.00
N VAL A 133 -3.30 -10.87 -0.89
CA VAL A 133 -2.79 -11.66 0.25
C VAL A 133 -1.27 -11.55 0.40
N GLY A 134 -0.52 -11.46 -0.70
CA GLY A 134 0.94 -11.33 -0.64
C GLY A 134 1.43 -9.91 -0.30
N LEU A 135 0.59 -8.87 -0.42
CA LEU A 135 1.00 -7.47 -0.22
C LEU A 135 1.53 -7.17 1.20
N PRO A 136 0.88 -7.60 2.31
CA PRO A 136 1.39 -7.35 3.65
C PRO A 136 2.79 -7.93 3.89
N LEU A 137 3.02 -9.16 3.43
CA LEU A 137 4.32 -9.83 3.54
C LEU A 137 5.39 -9.09 2.75
N LEU A 138 5.08 -8.69 1.52
CA LEU A 138 6.01 -7.97 0.66
C LEU A 138 6.32 -6.56 1.20
N PHE A 139 5.31 -5.86 1.72
CA PHE A 139 5.50 -4.57 2.38
C PHE A 139 6.41 -4.68 3.61
N ALA A 140 6.17 -5.69 4.45
CA ALA A 140 7.02 -5.96 5.61
C ALA A 140 8.45 -6.29 5.19
N ALA A 141 8.64 -7.16 4.19
CA ALA A 141 9.96 -7.52 3.67
C ALA A 141 10.71 -6.31 3.07
N HIS A 142 10.01 -5.46 2.32
CA HIS A 142 10.58 -4.24 1.76
C HIS A 142 10.96 -3.23 2.85
N GLY A 143 10.12 -3.09 3.88
CA GLY A 143 10.31 -2.17 5.01
C GLY A 143 11.27 -2.66 6.11
N TRP A 144 11.58 -3.97 6.17
CA TRP A 144 12.26 -4.62 7.29
C TRP A 144 13.57 -3.95 7.72
N ARG A 145 14.39 -3.52 6.75
CA ARG A 145 15.68 -2.85 7.02
C ARG A 145 15.53 -1.51 7.77
N ARG A 146 14.34 -0.92 7.78
CA ARG A 146 14.05 0.32 8.48
C ARG A 146 13.56 0.10 9.92
N PHE A 147 13.11 -1.10 10.24
CA PHE A 147 12.66 -1.50 11.59
C PHE A 147 13.75 -2.21 12.40
N GLY A 148 14.90 -2.53 11.79
CA GLY A 148 16.04 -3.11 12.50
C GLY A 148 16.59 -2.17 13.59
N PRO A 149 17.24 -2.72 14.65
CA PRO A 149 17.81 -1.93 15.72
C PRO A 149 18.71 -0.83 15.17
N ARG A 150 18.37 0.44 15.42
CA ARG A 150 19.32 1.53 15.24
C ARG A 150 20.45 1.25 16.22
N ARG A 151 21.61 0.82 15.73
CA ARG A 151 22.81 0.79 16.55
C ARG A 151 23.05 2.23 17.00
N HIS A 152 22.72 2.53 18.25
CA HIS A 152 23.14 3.76 18.90
C HIS A 152 24.67 3.68 18.94
N HIS A 153 25.33 4.30 17.96
CA HIS A 153 26.70 4.73 18.19
C HIS A 153 26.61 5.81 19.25
N GLY A 154 26.93 5.42 20.50
CA GLY A 154 27.15 6.36 21.57
C GLY A 154 28.17 7.42 21.13
N PRO A 155 28.12 8.62 21.73
CA PRO A 155 29.08 9.67 21.42
C PRO A 155 30.50 9.11 21.60
N ARG A 156 31.31 9.16 20.54
CA ARG A 156 32.76 8.98 20.70
C ARG A 156 33.23 10.12 21.59
N GLY A 157 33.60 9.80 22.83
CA GLY A 157 34.17 10.79 23.74
C GLY A 157 35.41 11.42 23.10
N PRO A 158 35.65 12.73 23.31
CA PRO A 158 36.88 13.36 22.89
C PRO A 158 38.02 12.82 23.76
N GLY A 159 38.86 11.93 23.22
CA GLY A 159 39.98 11.38 23.97
C GLY A 159 40.63 10.10 23.43
N GLN A 160 40.68 9.90 22.11
CA GLN A 160 41.60 8.95 21.46
C GLN A 160 42.18 9.58 20.20
#